data_AF-X0SP55-F1
#
_entry.id   AF-X0SP55-F1
#
_cell.length_a   1.000
_cell.length_b   1.000
_cell.length_c   1.000
_cell.angle_alpha   90.00
_cell.angle_beta   90.00
_cell.angle_gamma   90.00
#
_symmetry.space_group_name_H-M   'P 1'
#
loop_
_entity.id
_entity.type
_entity.pdbx_description
1 polymer ?
#
loop_
_entity_poly.entity_id
_entity_poly.type
_entity_poly.pdbx_seq_one_letter_code
_entity_poly.pdbx_strand_id
1 'polypeptide(L)'
;MQRIDLRMIVIYFLVLVLLPFLLTSFGYASENKKDLYSLEDISNIRQFHLSPAASELLRKNGFAVSPAYYKEISDIYLECKDTNQPILITTDAVLHTGHIFFDYLLRILEVEKLYDSAVELTDRMLELSIEQFREAHTENVKEAAKLNIGFFAVAKRQFEPEYQVDYGLNELVKQECENIKNHIGLEFRELLT
;
A
#
# COMPACT_ATOMS: atom_id res chain seq x y z
N MET A 1 -12.99 13.40 56.37
CA MET A 1 -11.91 12.79 55.58
C MET A 1 -11.66 11.38 56.08
N GLN A 2 -12.24 10.37 55.42
CA GLN A 2 -12.01 8.97 55.78
C GLN A 2 -10.57 8.59 55.39
N ARG A 3 -9.79 8.07 56.36
CA ARG A 3 -8.46 7.50 56.09
C ARG A 3 -8.65 6.25 55.26
N ILE A 4 -8.19 6.28 54.01
CA ILE A 4 -8.17 5.10 53.15
C ILE A 4 -7.01 4.21 53.64
N ASP A 5 -7.34 2.98 54.04
CA ASP A 5 -6.37 2.01 54.54
C ASP A 5 -5.48 1.52 53.39
N LEU A 6 -4.18 1.77 53.49
CA LEU A 6 -3.20 1.44 52.45
C LEU A 6 -3.17 -0.06 52.13
N ARG A 7 -3.51 -0.92 53.10
CA ARG A 7 -3.61 -2.38 52.87
C ARG A 7 -4.78 -2.75 51.95
N MET A 8 -5.88 -2.03 52.07
CA MET A 8 -7.06 -2.20 51.21
C MET A 8 -6.74 -1.82 49.75
N ILE A 9 -5.98 -0.74 49.54
CA ILE A 9 -5.54 -0.32 48.19
C ILE A 9 -4.61 -1.39 47.59
N VAL A 10 -3.66 -1.90 48.35
CA VAL A 10 -2.72 -2.93 47.86
C VAL A 10 -3.46 -4.21 47.49
N ILE A 11 -4.46 -4.63 48.27
CA ILE A 11 -5.29 -5.80 47.96
C ILE A 11 -6.10 -5.57 46.67
N TYR A 12 -6.74 -4.40 46.52
CA TYR A 12 -7.48 -4.09 45.30
C TYR A 12 -6.59 -4.01 44.06
N PHE A 13 -5.37 -3.46 44.21
CA PHE A 13 -4.39 -3.41 43.14
C PHE A 13 -3.90 -4.81 42.76
N LEU A 14 -3.67 -5.69 43.75
CA LEU A 14 -3.26 -7.07 43.53
C LEU A 14 -4.36 -7.87 42.84
N VAL A 15 -5.63 -7.67 43.23
CA VAL A 15 -6.80 -8.26 42.57
C VAL A 15 -6.93 -7.74 41.14
N LEU A 16 -6.81 -6.43 40.91
CA LEU A 16 -6.88 -5.82 39.57
C LEU A 16 -5.78 -6.33 38.63
N VAL A 17 -4.57 -6.58 39.16
CA VAL A 17 -3.43 -7.09 38.37
C VAL A 17 -3.51 -8.60 38.14
N LEU A 18 -4.08 -9.38 39.08
CA LEU A 18 -4.24 -10.84 38.94
C LEU A 18 -5.51 -11.26 38.20
N LEU A 19 -6.58 -10.44 38.21
CA LEU A 19 -7.82 -10.71 37.49
C LEU A 19 -7.61 -10.97 35.97
N PRO A 20 -6.80 -10.17 35.24
CA PRO A 20 -6.53 -10.47 33.84
C PRO A 20 -5.69 -11.75 33.65
N PHE A 21 -4.85 -12.12 34.62
CA PHE A 21 -4.05 -13.35 34.55
C PHE A 21 -4.87 -14.63 34.78
N LEU A 22 -5.97 -14.54 35.55
CA LEU A 22 -6.96 -15.61 35.72
C LEU A 22 -7.92 -15.74 34.52
N LEU A 23 -8.11 -14.68 33.75
CA LEU A 23 -8.99 -14.66 32.57
C LEU A 23 -8.28 -15.05 31.25
N THR A 24 -6.95 -15.13 31.23
CA THR A 24 -6.17 -15.47 30.02
C THR A 24 -6.03 -16.96 29.72
N SER A 25 -6.71 -17.84 30.46
CA SER A 25 -6.79 -19.27 30.11
C SER A 25 -8.06 -19.62 29.33
N PHE A 26 -8.48 -18.79 28.37
CA PHE A 26 -9.16 -19.33 27.19
C PHE A 26 -8.11 -19.94 26.25
N GLY A 27 -7.43 -20.98 26.76
CA GLY A 27 -6.90 -21.99 25.88
C GLY A 27 -8.12 -22.68 25.29
N TYR A 28 -8.48 -22.38 24.04
CA TYR A 28 -9.25 -23.32 23.26
C TYR A 28 -8.41 -24.60 23.25
N ALA A 29 -8.77 -25.56 24.10
CA ALA A 29 -8.30 -26.91 23.94
C ALA A 29 -8.75 -27.31 22.54
N SER A 30 -7.81 -27.35 21.59
CA SER A 30 -8.05 -28.00 20.31
C SER A 30 -8.31 -29.45 20.67
N GLU A 31 -9.59 -29.81 20.73
CA GLU A 31 -10.02 -31.18 20.87
C GLU A 31 -9.45 -31.91 19.65
N ASN A 32 -8.39 -32.69 19.85
CA ASN A 32 -7.73 -33.46 18.80
C ASN A 32 -8.60 -34.69 18.48
N LYS A 33 -9.85 -34.42 18.08
CA LYS A 33 -10.79 -35.40 17.59
C LYS A 33 -10.44 -35.60 16.12
N LYS A 34 -9.89 -36.78 15.79
CA LYS A 34 -9.87 -37.23 14.40
C LYS A 34 -11.32 -37.16 13.90
N ASP A 35 -11.53 -36.43 12.82
CA ASP A 35 -12.85 -36.11 12.24
C ASP A 35 -13.68 -35.12 13.07
N LEU A 36 -13.13 -33.90 13.25
CA LEU A 36 -13.85 -32.75 13.80
C LEU A 36 -15.12 -32.42 13.02
N TYR A 37 -15.11 -32.65 11.70
CA TYR A 37 -16.24 -32.41 10.80
C TYR A 37 -16.62 -33.67 10.02
N SER A 38 -17.86 -34.13 10.16
CA SER A 38 -18.43 -35.19 9.31
C SER A 38 -18.87 -34.60 7.96
N LEU A 39 -18.38 -35.19 6.87
CA LEU A 39 -18.80 -34.82 5.52
C LEU A 39 -20.12 -35.50 5.12
N GLU A 40 -20.51 -36.54 5.85
CA GLU A 40 -21.73 -37.32 5.60
C GLU A 40 -23.00 -36.49 5.90
N ASP A 41 -22.90 -35.52 6.82
CA ASP A 41 -23.99 -34.61 7.20
C ASP A 41 -24.20 -33.45 6.20
N ILE A 42 -23.28 -33.27 5.24
CA ILE A 42 -23.31 -32.16 4.27
C ILE A 42 -24.06 -32.61 3.01
N SER A 43 -25.31 -32.18 2.88
CA SER A 43 -26.22 -32.60 1.81
C SER A 43 -25.73 -32.28 0.39
N ASN A 44 -24.95 -31.21 0.21
CA ASN A 44 -24.45 -30.74 -1.07
C ASN A 44 -22.99 -31.16 -1.36
N ILE A 45 -22.35 -31.99 -0.53
CA ILE A 45 -20.94 -32.37 -0.71
C ILE A 45 -20.65 -33.02 -2.07
N ARG A 46 -21.66 -33.69 -2.66
CA ARG A 46 -21.57 -34.34 -3.97
C ARG A 46 -21.58 -33.38 -5.16
N GLN A 47 -21.92 -32.11 -4.94
CA GLN A 47 -21.87 -31.05 -5.97
C GLN A 47 -20.46 -30.50 -6.16
N PHE A 48 -19.53 -30.83 -5.27
CA PHE A 48 -18.13 -30.40 -5.35
C PHE A 48 -17.24 -31.55 -5.82
N HIS A 49 -16.34 -31.26 -6.76
CA HIS A 49 -15.29 -32.18 -7.17
C HIS A 49 -14.11 -32.09 -6.20
N LEU A 50 -14.18 -32.83 -5.09
CA LEU A 50 -13.13 -32.86 -4.08
C LEU A 50 -12.12 -33.98 -4.37
N SER A 51 -10.83 -33.62 -4.39
CA SER A 51 -9.77 -34.63 -4.39
C SER A 51 -9.72 -35.37 -3.04
N PRO A 52 -9.19 -36.60 -2.98
CA PRO A 52 -9.06 -37.33 -1.71
C PRO A 52 -8.28 -36.54 -0.65
N ALA A 53 -7.26 -35.78 -1.06
CA ALA A 53 -6.49 -34.91 -0.18
C ALA A 53 -7.33 -33.73 0.35
N ALA A 54 -8.16 -33.11 -0.50
CA ALA A 54 -9.05 -32.03 -0.09
C ALA A 54 -10.12 -32.52 0.90
N SER A 55 -10.70 -33.71 0.68
CA SER A 55 -11.66 -34.31 1.62
C SER A 55 -11.06 -34.57 3.00
N GLU A 56 -9.82 -35.06 3.06
CA GLU A 56 -9.11 -35.28 4.33
C GLU A 56 -8.83 -33.96 5.06
N LEU A 57 -8.39 -32.94 4.33
CA LEU A 57 -8.17 -31.59 4.89
C LEU A 57 -9.47 -30.96 5.40
N LEU A 58 -10.59 -31.17 4.71
CA LEU A 58 -11.90 -30.71 5.17
C LEU A 58 -12.33 -31.39 6.47
N ARG A 59 -12.19 -32.71 6.59
CA ARG A 59 -12.51 -33.44 7.84
C ARG A 59 -11.66 -32.98 9.03
N LYS A 60 -10.39 -32.67 8.76
CA LYS A 60 -9.43 -32.27 9.79
C LYS A 60 -9.53 -30.81 10.19
N ASN A 61 -9.65 -29.91 9.21
CA ASN A 61 -9.50 -28.46 9.42
C ASN A 61 -10.81 -27.67 9.23
N GLY A 62 -11.85 -28.28 8.64
CA GLY A 62 -13.07 -27.58 8.24
C GLY A 62 -12.93 -26.72 6.98
N PHE A 63 -11.73 -26.63 6.40
CA PHE A 63 -11.45 -25.98 5.12
C PHE A 63 -10.32 -26.68 4.38
N ALA A 64 -10.31 -26.55 3.05
CA ALA A 64 -9.21 -26.96 2.19
C ALA A 64 -8.92 -25.86 1.17
N VAL A 65 -7.66 -25.70 0.82
CA VAL A 65 -7.21 -24.77 -0.23
C VAL A 65 -6.74 -25.58 -1.42
N SER A 66 -7.21 -25.22 -2.60
CA SER A 66 -6.84 -25.85 -3.86
C SER A 66 -6.34 -24.81 -4.85
N PRO A 67 -5.36 -25.14 -5.69
CA PRO A 67 -4.91 -24.24 -6.74
C PRO A 67 -6.08 -23.93 -7.69
N ALA A 68 -6.15 -22.67 -8.11
CA ALA A 68 -7.18 -22.16 -9.00
C ALA A 68 -6.48 -21.43 -10.17
N TYR A 69 -7.00 -21.59 -11.38
CA TYR A 69 -6.38 -21.07 -12.62
C TYR A 69 -7.24 -19.96 -13.24
N TYR A 70 -7.67 -19.02 -12.42
CA TYR A 70 -8.49 -17.88 -12.83
C TYR A 70 -7.64 -16.63 -12.96
N LYS A 71 -8.04 -15.75 -13.87
CA LYS A 71 -7.35 -14.47 -14.07
C LYS A 71 -7.80 -13.46 -13.02
N GLU A 72 -9.09 -13.46 -12.71
CA GLU A 72 -9.70 -12.58 -11.72
C GLU A 72 -10.62 -13.34 -10.76
N ILE A 73 -10.88 -12.73 -9.60
CA ILE A 73 -11.82 -13.28 -8.61
C ILE A 73 -13.25 -13.39 -9.18
N SER A 74 -13.60 -12.50 -10.11
CA SER A 74 -14.88 -12.50 -10.81
C SER A 74 -15.12 -13.77 -11.64
N ASP A 75 -14.06 -14.35 -12.22
CA ASP A 75 -14.14 -15.59 -13.00
C ASP A 75 -14.59 -16.77 -12.11
N ILE A 76 -14.10 -16.82 -10.86
CA ILE A 76 -14.48 -17.84 -9.87
C ILE A 76 -15.98 -17.75 -9.59
N TYR A 77 -16.48 -16.53 -9.36
CA TYR A 77 -17.90 -16.34 -9.07
C TYR A 77 -18.79 -16.68 -10.27
N LEU A 78 -18.33 -16.40 -11.49
CA LEU A 78 -19.07 -16.76 -12.69
C LEU A 78 -19.16 -18.28 -12.85
N GLU A 79 -18.05 -19.01 -12.68
CA GLU A 79 -18.07 -20.47 -12.74
C GLU A 79 -18.92 -21.08 -11.62
N CYS A 80 -18.79 -20.60 -10.39
CA CYS A 80 -19.62 -21.09 -9.28
C CYS A 80 -21.11 -20.85 -9.56
N LYS A 81 -21.47 -19.71 -10.16
CA LYS A 81 -22.84 -19.43 -10.58
C LYS A 81 -23.30 -20.40 -11.67
N ASP A 82 -22.49 -20.64 -12.70
CA ASP A 82 -22.84 -21.51 -13.83
C ASP A 82 -22.93 -22.99 -13.41
N THR A 83 -22.14 -23.40 -12.43
CA THR A 83 -22.12 -24.76 -11.87
C THR A 83 -23.07 -24.97 -10.68
N ASN A 84 -23.88 -23.96 -10.33
CA ASN A 84 -24.74 -23.97 -9.15
C ASN A 84 -24.00 -24.26 -7.83
N GLN A 85 -22.71 -23.90 -7.74
CA GLN A 85 -21.95 -23.96 -6.51
C GLN A 85 -22.27 -22.73 -5.62
N PRO A 86 -22.51 -22.92 -4.31
CA PRO A 86 -22.69 -21.82 -3.37
C PRO A 86 -21.50 -20.86 -3.37
N ILE A 87 -21.78 -19.56 -3.50
CA ILE A 87 -20.77 -18.50 -3.45
C ILE A 87 -20.81 -17.82 -2.08
N LEU A 88 -19.66 -17.76 -1.42
CA LEU A 88 -19.47 -16.91 -0.25
C LEU A 88 -18.61 -15.71 -0.66
N ILE A 89 -19.25 -14.55 -0.80
CA ILE A 89 -18.55 -13.29 -1.09
C ILE A 89 -17.99 -12.76 0.23
N THR A 90 -16.67 -12.56 0.29
CA THR A 90 -16.03 -11.94 1.45
C THR A 90 -15.67 -10.48 1.15
N THR A 91 -15.11 -9.78 2.14
CA THR A 91 -14.74 -8.36 1.99
C THR A 91 -13.65 -8.14 0.95
N ASP A 92 -12.87 -9.18 0.62
CA ASP A 92 -11.82 -9.14 -0.41
C ASP A 92 -12.33 -8.68 -1.79
N ALA A 93 -13.52 -9.11 -2.21
CA ALA A 93 -14.13 -8.69 -3.48
C ALA A 93 -14.42 -7.19 -3.52
N VAL A 94 -14.88 -6.63 -2.39
CA VAL A 94 -15.13 -5.19 -2.24
C VAL A 94 -13.81 -4.42 -2.22
N LEU A 95 -12.81 -4.93 -1.50
CA LEU A 95 -11.47 -4.32 -1.46
C LEU A 95 -10.80 -4.31 -2.83
N HIS A 96 -10.88 -5.43 -3.57
CA HIS A 96 -10.34 -5.54 -4.93
C HIS A 96 -11.00 -4.55 -5.90
N THR A 97 -12.33 -4.47 -5.86
CA THR A 97 -13.07 -3.48 -6.66
C THR A 97 -12.68 -2.05 -6.27
N GLY A 98 -12.51 -1.80 -4.97
CA GLY A 98 -12.04 -0.52 -4.45
C GLY A 98 -10.66 -0.14 -4.96
N HIS A 99 -9.71 -1.08 -5.00
CA HIS A 99 -8.38 -0.85 -5.57
C HIS A 99 -8.44 -0.47 -7.04
N ILE A 100 -9.18 -1.23 -7.86
CA ILE A 100 -9.36 -0.92 -9.29
C ILE A 100 -9.98 0.47 -9.47
N PHE A 101 -11.05 0.76 -8.74
CA PHE A 101 -11.73 2.06 -8.81
C PHE A 101 -10.78 3.21 -8.44
N PHE A 102 -9.99 3.05 -7.38
CA PHE A 102 -9.05 4.06 -6.93
C PHE A 102 -7.94 4.30 -7.97
N ASP A 103 -7.40 3.26 -8.59
CA ASP A 103 -6.40 3.39 -9.65
C ASP A 103 -6.96 4.13 -10.87
N TYR A 104 -8.19 3.81 -11.28
CA TYR A 104 -8.87 4.54 -12.35
C TYR A 104 -9.09 6.00 -12.00
N LEU A 105 -9.52 6.29 -10.76
CA LEU A 105 -9.72 7.65 -10.28
C LEU A 105 -8.41 8.45 -10.33
N LEU A 106 -7.30 7.87 -9.83
CA LEU A 106 -5.99 8.51 -9.87
C LEU A 106 -5.54 8.81 -11.30
N ARG A 107 -5.71 7.86 -12.22
CA ARG A 107 -5.36 8.05 -13.63
C ARG A 107 -6.16 9.18 -14.27
N ILE A 108 -7.47 9.25 -13.99
CA ILE A 108 -8.32 10.33 -14.50
C ILE A 108 -7.87 11.68 -13.92
N LEU A 109 -7.65 11.75 -12.60
CA LEU A 109 -7.19 12.97 -11.95
C LEU A 109 -5.83 13.42 -12.48
N GLU A 110 -4.91 12.49 -12.69
CA GLU A 110 -3.59 12.77 -13.25
C GLU A 110 -3.71 13.41 -14.63
N VAL A 111 -4.43 12.77 -15.55
CA VAL A 111 -4.55 13.23 -16.94
C VAL A 111 -5.40 14.49 -17.07
N GLU A 112 -6.51 14.60 -16.34
CA GLU A 112 -7.49 15.69 -16.54
C GLU A 112 -7.22 16.94 -15.70
N LYS A 113 -6.38 16.84 -14.66
CA LYS A 113 -6.15 17.94 -13.71
C LYS A 113 -4.69 18.14 -13.34
N LEU A 114 -4.01 17.08 -12.89
CA LEU A 114 -2.71 17.24 -12.25
C LEU A 114 -1.57 17.44 -13.25
N TYR A 115 -1.63 16.83 -14.43
CA TYR A 115 -0.58 16.93 -15.45
C TYR A 115 -0.36 18.39 -15.88
N ASP A 116 -1.39 19.05 -16.39
CA ASP A 116 -1.28 20.45 -16.84
C ASP A 116 -0.87 21.38 -15.70
N SER A 117 -1.43 21.17 -14.50
CA SER A 117 -1.07 21.96 -13.30
C SER A 117 0.40 21.76 -12.91
N ALA A 118 0.94 20.55 -13.04
CA ALA A 118 2.33 20.24 -12.74
C ALA A 118 3.30 20.86 -13.77
N VAL A 119 2.92 20.86 -15.04
CA VAL A 119 3.65 21.56 -16.11
C VAL A 119 3.68 23.06 -15.82
N GLU A 120 2.52 23.69 -15.59
CA GLU A 120 2.42 25.13 -15.29
C GLU A 120 3.23 25.52 -14.05
N LEU A 121 3.13 24.72 -12.98
CA LEU A 121 3.89 24.94 -11.75
C LEU A 121 5.40 24.85 -12.03
N THR A 122 5.84 23.84 -12.78
CA THR A 122 7.26 23.64 -13.10
C THR A 122 7.81 24.81 -13.89
N ASP A 123 7.07 25.27 -14.90
CA ASP A 123 7.46 26.40 -15.73
C ASP A 123 7.56 27.69 -14.90
N ARG A 124 6.55 27.96 -14.07
CA ARG A 124 6.54 29.14 -13.23
C ARG A 124 7.67 29.13 -12.20
N MET A 125 7.95 27.99 -11.59
CA MET A 125 9.03 27.86 -10.61
C MET A 125 10.41 28.00 -11.25
N LEU A 126 10.59 27.49 -12.48
CA LEU A 126 11.81 27.66 -13.25
C LEU A 126 12.03 29.13 -13.62
N GLU A 127 11.01 29.83 -14.12
CA GLU A 127 11.07 31.27 -14.41
C GLU A 127 11.47 32.08 -13.18
N LEU A 128 10.78 31.86 -12.05
CA LEU A 128 11.06 32.55 -10.79
C LEU A 128 12.49 32.28 -10.29
N SER A 129 12.99 31.05 -10.46
CA SER A 129 14.37 30.70 -10.09
C SER A 129 15.40 31.45 -10.95
N ILE A 130 15.12 31.63 -12.24
CA ILE A 130 15.95 32.42 -13.15
C ILE A 130 15.93 33.90 -12.78
N GLU A 131 14.76 34.45 -12.46
CA GLU A 131 14.62 35.84 -11.99
C GLU A 131 15.43 36.06 -10.70
N GLN A 132 15.26 35.18 -9.71
CA GLN A 132 16.01 35.21 -8.47
C GLN A 132 17.53 35.14 -8.69
N PHE A 133 18.00 34.31 -9.62
CA PHE A 133 19.42 34.23 -9.96
C PHE A 133 19.96 35.55 -10.54
N ARG A 134 19.16 36.25 -11.36
CA ARG A 134 19.53 37.53 -11.97
C ARG A 134 19.52 38.68 -10.97
N GLU A 135 18.58 38.66 -10.02
CA GLU A 135 18.42 39.71 -9.00
C GLU A 135 19.32 39.49 -7.77
N ALA A 136 19.83 38.28 -7.56
CA ALA A 136 20.68 37.96 -6.41
C ALA A 136 21.95 38.83 -6.36
N HIS A 137 22.14 39.48 -5.22
CA HIS A 137 23.31 40.35 -4.96
C HIS A 137 24.44 39.64 -4.22
N THR A 138 24.14 38.55 -3.52
CA THR A 138 25.13 37.77 -2.74
C THR A 138 25.39 36.43 -3.41
N GLU A 139 26.65 35.99 -3.36
CA GLU A 139 27.08 34.77 -4.03
C GLU A 139 26.30 33.53 -3.57
N ASN A 140 26.07 33.41 -2.25
CA ASN A 140 25.33 32.27 -1.69
C ASN A 140 23.89 32.19 -2.22
N VAL A 141 23.19 33.33 -2.34
CA VAL A 141 21.81 33.36 -2.85
C VAL A 141 21.81 33.06 -4.35
N LYS A 142 22.83 33.53 -5.06
CA LYS A 142 22.99 33.27 -6.49
C LYS A 142 23.22 31.80 -6.77
N GLU A 143 24.10 31.13 -6.02
CA GLU A 143 24.31 29.69 -6.17
C GLU A 143 23.06 28.88 -5.77
N ALA A 144 22.36 29.25 -4.69
CA ALA A 144 21.10 28.59 -4.33
C ALA A 144 20.03 28.73 -5.43
N ALA A 145 19.88 29.92 -6.01
CA ALA A 145 18.96 30.15 -7.13
C ALA A 145 19.35 29.34 -8.37
N LYS A 146 20.66 29.21 -8.65
CA LYS A 146 21.18 28.38 -9.74
C LYS A 146 20.84 26.90 -9.54
N LEU A 147 20.95 26.38 -8.32
CA LEU A 147 20.58 24.99 -8.04
C LEU A 147 19.08 24.76 -8.19
N ASN A 148 18.24 25.73 -7.80
CA ASN A 148 16.80 25.67 -8.08
C ASN A 148 16.49 25.61 -9.59
N ILE A 149 17.20 26.40 -10.41
CA ILE A 149 17.09 26.31 -11.88
C ILE A 149 17.38 24.89 -12.35
N GLY A 150 18.45 24.27 -11.85
CA GLY A 150 18.80 22.89 -12.19
C GLY A 150 17.72 21.90 -11.74
N PHE A 151 17.22 22.04 -10.51
CA PHE A 151 16.18 21.19 -9.96
C PHE A 151 14.90 21.21 -10.81
N PHE A 152 14.38 22.39 -11.14
CA PHE A 152 13.18 22.51 -11.99
C PHE A 152 13.46 22.16 -13.45
N ALA A 153 14.69 22.31 -13.94
CA ALA A 153 15.07 21.84 -15.28
C ALA A 153 15.04 20.31 -15.41
N VAL A 154 15.38 19.56 -14.36
CA VAL A 154 15.22 18.09 -14.34
C VAL A 154 13.74 17.73 -14.47
N ALA A 155 12.86 18.41 -13.74
CA ALA A 155 11.41 18.21 -13.82
C ALA A 155 10.86 18.59 -15.22
N LYS A 156 11.26 19.76 -15.75
CA LYS A 156 10.87 20.21 -17.10
C LYS A 156 11.25 19.20 -18.17
N ARG A 157 12.43 18.55 -18.05
CA ARG A 157 12.84 17.46 -18.96
C ARG A 157 11.98 16.20 -18.90
N GLN A 158 11.28 15.94 -17.79
CA GLN A 158 10.34 14.82 -17.73
C GLN A 158 9.09 15.08 -18.59
N PHE A 159 8.68 16.35 -18.70
CA PHE A 159 7.57 16.76 -19.56
C PHE A 159 8.03 17.03 -21.01
N GLU A 160 9.22 17.59 -21.19
CA GLU A 160 9.80 18.01 -22.47
C GLU A 160 11.24 17.49 -22.62
N PRO A 161 11.45 16.27 -23.17
CA PRO A 161 12.77 15.64 -23.22
C PRO A 161 13.85 16.43 -23.97
N GLU A 162 13.45 17.30 -24.91
CA GLU A 162 14.34 18.14 -25.70
C GLU A 162 14.77 19.42 -24.98
N TYR A 163 14.17 19.73 -23.82
CA TYR A 163 14.49 20.94 -23.06
C TYR A 163 15.98 20.98 -22.70
N GLN A 164 16.60 22.14 -22.89
CA GLN A 164 17.99 22.41 -22.54
C GLN A 164 18.04 23.60 -21.61
N VAL A 165 18.78 23.45 -20.53
CA VAL A 165 19.01 24.49 -19.54
C VAL A 165 20.42 25.04 -19.69
N ASP A 166 20.56 26.35 -19.60
CA ASP A 166 21.84 27.05 -19.64
C ASP A 166 22.50 27.08 -18.24
N TYR A 167 23.35 28.08 -17.96
CA TYR A 167 24.01 28.32 -16.66
C TYR A 167 25.03 27.24 -16.26
N GLY A 168 25.51 26.47 -17.23
CA GLY A 168 26.45 25.36 -17.01
C GLY A 168 25.81 24.14 -16.34
N LEU A 169 24.47 24.06 -16.30
CA LEU A 169 23.74 22.99 -15.59
C LEU A 169 23.35 21.82 -16.50
N ASN A 170 23.52 21.93 -17.82
CA ASN A 170 22.99 20.95 -18.77
C ASN A 170 23.49 19.51 -18.54
N GLU A 171 24.79 19.35 -18.27
CA GLU A 171 25.37 18.03 -17.98
C GLU A 171 24.90 17.48 -16.64
N LEU A 172 24.84 18.32 -15.60
CA LEU A 172 24.33 17.91 -14.29
C LEU A 172 22.87 17.46 -14.36
N VAL A 173 22.03 18.24 -15.05
CA VAL A 173 20.61 17.92 -15.26
C VAL A 173 20.45 16.66 -16.12
N LYS A 174 21.31 16.45 -17.12
CA LYS A 174 21.32 15.22 -17.92
C LYS A 174 21.69 14.01 -17.06
N GLN A 175 22.71 14.13 -16.23
CA GLN A 175 23.12 13.08 -15.30
C GLN A 175 21.97 12.72 -14.36
N GLU A 176 21.26 13.70 -13.80
CA GLU A 176 20.10 13.42 -12.95
C GLU A 176 18.95 12.75 -13.71
N CYS A 177 18.70 13.13 -14.96
CA CYS A 177 17.72 12.44 -15.79
C CYS A 177 18.11 10.96 -16.03
N GLU A 178 19.40 10.67 -16.22
CA GLU A 178 19.87 9.28 -16.35
C GLU A 178 19.80 8.52 -15.02
N ASN A 179 20.07 9.17 -13.88
CA ASN A 179 19.89 8.57 -12.55
C ASN A 179 18.43 8.13 -12.33
N ILE A 180 17.46 8.94 -12.75
CA ILE A 180 16.02 8.64 -12.68
C ILE A 180 15.70 7.40 -13.54
N LYS A 181 16.18 7.37 -14.79
CA LYS A 181 15.97 6.23 -15.71
C LYS A 181 16.58 4.93 -15.19
N ASN A 182 17.75 5.02 -14.55
CA ASN A 182 18.46 3.86 -14.02
C ASN A 182 17.94 3.39 -12.65
N HIS A 183 16.94 4.07 -12.08
CA HIS A 183 16.33 3.73 -10.79
C HIS A 183 17.35 3.54 -9.65
N ILE A 184 18.41 4.35 -9.63
CA ILE A 184 19.54 4.21 -8.68
C ILE A 184 19.08 4.36 -7.22
N GLY A 185 17.97 5.07 -6.98
CA GLY A 185 17.39 5.27 -5.66
C GLY A 185 17.84 6.59 -5.01
N LEU A 186 17.76 6.64 -3.68
CA LEU A 186 18.04 7.83 -2.89
C LEU A 186 19.54 7.91 -2.58
N GLU A 187 20.24 8.74 -3.34
CA GLU A 187 21.63 9.12 -3.06
C GLU A 187 21.74 10.64 -2.99
N PHE A 188 22.87 11.11 -2.49
CA PHE A 188 23.19 12.53 -2.49
C PHE A 188 23.21 13.09 -3.92
N ARG A 189 22.50 14.19 -4.15
CA ARG A 189 22.42 14.88 -5.44
C ARG A 189 22.95 16.30 -5.29
N GLU A 190 23.82 16.71 -6.20
CA GLU A 190 24.44 18.04 -6.19
C GLU A 190 23.41 19.16 -6.36
N LEU A 191 22.28 18.89 -7.03
CA LEU A 191 21.18 19.86 -7.14
C LEU A 191 20.42 20.11 -5.83
N LEU A 192 20.69 19.35 -4.76
CA LEU A 192 19.97 19.42 -3.49
C LEU A 192 20.83 19.93 -2.32
N THR A 193 21.98 20.57 -2.62
CA THR A 193 22.95 21.05 -1.63
C THR A 193 22.84 22.54 -1.37
#